data_AF-A0A8C2M2V2-F1
#
_entry.id   AF-A0A8C2M2V2-F1
#
_cell.length_a   1.000
_cell.length_b   1.000
_cell.length_c   1.000
_cell.angle_alpha   90.00
_cell.angle_beta   90.00
_cell.angle_gamma   90.00
#
_symmetry.space_group_name_H-M   'P 1'
#
loop_
_entity.id
_entity.type
_entity.pdbx_description
1 polymer ?
#
loop_
_entity_poly.entity_id
_entity_poly.type
_entity_poly.pdbx_seq_one_letter_code
_entity_poly.pdbx_strand_id
1 'polypeptide(L)'
;MPLGPRGFLLLLAVPEPLKPPYNLQEAEVSVVDVESCSQAYSSPNGTIIQPDMLCAQGPGDACQDDSGGPLVCQVAGIWQQAGVVSWGEGCGRPDRPGVYTRVTAYVNWIHHHIPESGGSGIQGFSWIPLLAGLFLPSLLLLLVSGVLMAKCWLGQCWLGSPSHPTSDL
;
A
#
# COMPACT_ATOMS: atom_id res chain seq x y z
N MET A 1 21.94 23.73 11.79
CA MET A 1 21.05 22.79 11.06
C MET A 1 20.19 22.10 12.10
N PRO A 2 18.92 22.50 12.31
CA PRO A 2 18.06 21.78 13.23
C PRO A 2 17.28 20.70 12.49
N LEU A 3 17.44 19.48 12.99
CA LEU A 3 16.63 18.31 12.68
C LEU A 3 15.37 18.38 13.55
N GLY A 4 14.24 18.75 12.98
CA GLY A 4 12.93 18.67 13.61
C GLY A 4 11.96 18.03 12.60
N PRO A 5 11.10 17.09 12.99
CA PRO A 5 10.08 16.60 12.07
C PRO A 5 9.00 17.70 11.91
N ARG A 6 8.21 17.66 10.83
CA ARG A 6 6.81 18.17 10.74
C ARG A 6 6.54 19.52 10.07
N GLY A 7 6.83 19.65 8.78
CA GLY A 7 5.94 20.42 7.91
C GLY A 7 4.84 19.50 7.42
N PHE A 8 3.57 19.76 7.75
CA PHE A 8 2.47 19.17 7.01
C PHE A 8 2.25 20.05 5.78
N LEU A 9 2.24 19.46 4.60
CA LEU A 9 1.95 20.16 3.36
C LEU A 9 0.48 20.00 3.04
N LEU A 10 -0.15 21.14 2.79
CA LEU A 10 -1.54 21.23 2.43
C LEU A 10 -1.64 21.78 1.01
N LEU A 11 -2.35 21.08 0.13
CA LEU A 11 -2.63 21.58 -1.22
C LEU A 11 -3.89 22.46 -1.15
N LEU A 12 -3.80 23.67 -1.74
CA LEU A 12 -4.72 24.77 -1.48
C LEU A 12 -5.39 25.37 -2.72
N ALA A 13 -6.59 25.90 -2.47
CA ALA A 13 -7.43 26.82 -3.20
C ALA A 13 -7.57 28.03 -2.26
N VAL A 14 -7.05 29.16 -2.73
CA VAL A 14 -6.83 30.35 -1.89
C VAL A 14 -8.17 31.07 -1.65
N PRO A 15 -8.37 31.79 -0.53
CA PRO A 15 -9.54 32.64 -0.28
C PRO A 15 -9.84 33.69 -1.37
N GLU A 16 -8.84 34.03 -2.19
CA GLU A 16 -8.97 34.89 -3.36
C GLU A 16 -8.98 34.02 -4.63
N PRO A 17 -9.86 34.30 -5.62
CA PRO A 17 -9.84 33.60 -6.89
C PRO A 17 -8.44 33.66 -7.52
N LEU A 18 -7.84 32.49 -7.72
CA LEU A 18 -6.52 32.40 -8.34
C LEU A 18 -6.54 33.12 -9.69
N LYS A 19 -5.54 33.95 -9.96
CA LYS A 19 -5.39 34.56 -11.30
C LYS A 19 -4.81 33.51 -12.25
N PRO A 20 -5.20 33.51 -13.54
CA PRO A 20 -4.56 32.67 -14.53
C PRO A 20 -3.03 32.86 -14.54
N PRO A 21 -2.23 31.79 -14.66
CA PRO A 21 -2.62 30.39 -14.73
C PRO A 21 -2.96 29.84 -13.33
N TYR A 22 -4.13 29.20 -13.17
CA TYR A 22 -4.68 28.65 -11.93
C TYR A 22 -3.82 27.50 -11.37
N ASN A 23 -2.62 27.83 -10.92
CA ASN A 23 -1.65 26.87 -10.43
C ASN A 23 -2.08 26.32 -9.08
N LEU A 24 -1.85 25.03 -8.88
CA LEU A 24 -1.97 24.40 -7.57
C LEU A 24 -1.12 25.17 -6.56
N GLN A 25 -1.72 25.49 -5.41
CA GLN A 25 -1.02 26.15 -4.31
C GLN A 25 -0.71 25.14 -3.20
N GLU A 26 0.23 25.50 -2.34
CA GLU A 26 0.55 24.72 -1.16
C GLU A 26 0.86 25.62 0.03
N ALA A 27 0.62 25.12 1.25
CA ALA A 27 1.06 25.76 2.48
C ALA A 27 1.65 24.75 3.46
N GLU A 28 2.66 25.20 4.19
CA GLU A 28 3.17 24.49 5.35
C GLU A 28 2.30 24.81 6.56
N VAL A 29 1.82 23.76 7.23
CA VAL A 29 1.03 23.83 8.46
C VAL A 29 1.57 22.86 9.50
N SER A 30 1.22 23.11 10.76
CA SER A 30 1.54 22.23 11.89
C SER A 30 0.28 21.65 12.50
N VAL A 31 0.33 20.38 12.90
CA VAL A 31 -0.78 19.76 13.64
C VAL A 31 -0.92 20.42 15.00
N VAL A 32 -2.15 20.81 15.31
CA VAL A 32 -2.56 21.34 16.62
C VAL A 32 -3.05 20.16 17.46
N ASP A 33 -2.69 20.15 18.74
CA ASP A 33 -3.14 19.11 19.65
C ASP A 33 -4.68 19.15 19.84
N VAL A 34 -5.25 18.00 20.18
CA VAL A 34 -6.71 17.83 20.25
C VAL A 34 -7.32 18.73 21.32
N GLU A 35 -6.62 18.99 22.42
CA GLU A 35 -7.12 19.81 23.52
C GLU A 35 -7.21 21.28 23.09
N SER A 36 -6.12 21.84 22.54
CA SER A 36 -6.09 23.20 22.00
C SER A 36 -7.12 23.39 20.89
N CYS A 37 -7.27 22.41 19.99
CA CYS A 37 -8.29 22.50 18.95
C CYS A 37 -9.72 22.42 19.52
N SER A 38 -9.96 21.55 20.50
CA SER A 38 -11.25 21.43 21.15
C SER A 38 -11.65 22.72 21.87
N GLN A 39 -10.68 23.39 22.51
CA GLN A 39 -10.84 24.70 23.14
C GLN A 39 -11.16 25.78 22.10
N ALA A 40 -10.43 25.78 20.97
CA ALA A 40 -10.67 26.72 19.87
C ALA A 40 -12.08 26.60 19.28
N TYR A 41 -12.75 25.44 19.41
CA TYR A 41 -14.12 25.20 18.96
C TYR A 41 -15.10 24.87 20.11
N SER A 42 -14.79 25.33 21.33
CA SER A 42 -15.64 25.08 22.50
C SER A 42 -16.95 25.89 22.43
N SER A 43 -18.05 25.26 22.82
CA SER A 43 -19.37 25.87 22.97
C SER A 43 -19.99 25.49 24.33
N PRO A 44 -21.09 26.13 24.77
CA PRO A 44 -21.80 25.72 25.98
C PRO A 44 -22.28 24.26 25.97
N ASN A 45 -22.42 23.65 24.79
CA ASN A 45 -22.81 22.25 24.62
C ASN A 45 -21.60 21.29 24.48
N GLY A 46 -20.38 21.77 24.70
CA GLY A 46 -19.13 21.03 24.47
C GLY A 46 -18.43 21.44 23.17
N THR A 47 -17.46 20.64 22.74
CA THR A 47 -16.73 20.84 21.48
C THR A 47 -17.36 20.04 20.34
N ILE A 48 -17.26 20.56 19.13
CA ILE A 48 -17.66 19.86 17.89
C ILE A 48 -16.53 19.01 17.31
N ILE A 49 -15.31 19.08 17.88
CA ILE A 49 -14.16 18.28 17.47
C ILE A 49 -14.35 16.83 17.91
N GLN A 50 -14.33 15.91 16.95
CA GLN A 50 -14.52 14.48 17.19
C GLN A 50 -13.18 13.71 17.21
N PRO A 51 -13.13 12.51 17.81
CA PRO A 51 -11.89 11.72 17.93
C PRO A 51 -11.28 11.29 16.59
N ASP A 52 -12.05 11.30 15.52
CA ASP A 52 -11.67 10.98 14.14
C ASP A 52 -11.29 12.23 13.31
N MET A 53 -11.18 13.38 13.97
CA MET A 53 -10.70 14.63 13.39
C MET A 53 -9.27 14.95 13.87
N LEU A 54 -8.55 15.75 13.09
CA LEU A 54 -7.31 16.40 13.49
C LEU A 54 -7.37 17.86 13.05
N CYS A 55 -6.61 18.71 13.71
CA CYS A 55 -6.55 20.13 13.38
C CYS A 55 -5.15 20.52 12.97
N ALA A 56 -5.04 21.47 12.05
CA ALA A 56 -3.75 22.02 11.66
C ALA A 56 -3.87 23.54 11.43
N GLN A 57 -2.78 24.24 11.70
CA GLN A 57 -2.68 25.69 11.52
C GLN A 57 -1.28 26.04 11.03
N GLY A 58 -1.19 27.05 10.18
CA GLY A 58 0.07 27.61 9.73
C GLY A 58 -0.09 29.02 9.18
N PRO A 59 0.94 29.56 8.50
CA PRO A 59 0.85 30.80 7.73
C PRO A 59 -0.14 30.73 6.56
N GLY A 60 -0.53 29.52 6.12
CA GLY A 60 -1.63 29.28 5.19
C GLY A 60 -2.68 28.35 5.78
N ASP A 61 -3.81 28.23 5.10
CA ASP A 61 -4.95 27.41 5.52
C ASP A 61 -5.76 26.94 4.32
N ALA A 62 -6.42 25.78 4.45
CA ALA A 62 -7.42 25.31 3.49
C ALA A 62 -8.58 26.31 3.47
N CYS A 63 -9.13 26.54 2.28
CA CYS A 63 -10.26 27.43 2.16
C CYS A 63 -11.39 26.80 1.35
N GLN A 64 -12.21 27.64 0.73
CA GLN A 64 -13.30 27.18 -0.11
C GLN A 64 -12.73 26.38 -1.28
N ASP A 65 -13.45 25.32 -1.65
CA ASP A 65 -13.10 24.40 -2.73
C ASP A 65 -11.87 23.51 -2.50
N ASP A 66 -11.27 23.52 -1.31
CA ASP A 66 -10.21 22.58 -0.91
C ASP A 66 -10.71 21.26 -0.32
N SER A 67 -12.01 21.15 -0.06
CA SER A 67 -12.61 19.96 0.56
C SER A 67 -12.23 18.68 -0.17
N GLY A 68 -11.71 17.69 0.57
CA GLY A 68 -11.19 16.45 0.00
C GLY A 68 -9.69 16.49 -0.35
N GLY A 69 -9.05 17.66 -0.32
CA GLY A 69 -7.62 17.83 -0.53
C GLY A 69 -6.77 17.11 0.53
N PRO A 70 -5.54 16.70 0.19
CA PRO A 70 -4.69 15.96 1.11
C PRO A 70 -3.94 16.89 2.05
N LEU A 71 -3.90 16.51 3.34
CA LEU A 71 -2.91 16.99 4.29
C LEU A 71 -1.85 15.90 4.46
N VAL A 72 -0.62 16.17 4.01
CA VAL A 72 0.48 15.19 3.99
C VAL A 72 1.60 15.59 4.94
N CYS A 73 2.35 14.63 5.46
CA CYS A 73 3.59 14.88 6.21
C CYS A 73 4.71 13.95 5.75
N GLN A 74 5.95 14.40 5.92
CA GLN A 74 7.10 13.59 5.60
C GLN A 74 7.54 12.76 6.83
N VAL A 75 7.49 11.44 6.69
CA VAL A 75 7.92 10.48 7.72
C VAL A 75 8.99 9.58 7.10
N ALA A 76 10.20 9.60 7.67
CA ALA A 76 11.35 8.85 7.16
C ALA A 76 11.64 9.08 5.66
N GLY A 77 11.47 10.32 5.19
CA GLY A 77 11.68 10.70 3.79
C GLY A 77 10.50 10.43 2.85
N ILE A 78 9.45 9.77 3.33
CA ILE A 78 8.26 9.42 2.54
C ILE A 78 7.10 10.33 2.90
N TRP A 79 6.43 10.88 1.90
CA TRP A 79 5.19 11.63 2.08
C TRP A 79 4.03 10.68 2.38
N GLN A 80 3.40 10.87 3.52
CA GLN A 80 2.24 10.10 3.96
C GLN A 80 1.05 11.02 4.18
N GLN A 81 -0.14 10.57 3.78
CA GLN A 81 -1.36 11.33 4.01
C GLN A 81 -1.83 11.16 5.45
N ALA A 82 -1.85 12.26 6.19
CA ALA A 82 -2.29 12.28 7.58
C ALA A 82 -3.75 12.69 7.72
N GLY A 83 -4.23 13.56 6.81
CA GLY A 83 -5.58 14.10 6.85
C GLY A 83 -6.19 14.35 5.48
N VAL A 84 -7.50 14.64 5.52
CA VAL A 84 -8.29 15.10 4.38
C VAL A 84 -8.98 16.40 4.77
N VAL A 85 -8.86 17.45 3.96
CA VAL A 85 -9.54 18.73 4.20
C VAL A 85 -11.03 18.49 4.39
N SER A 86 -11.58 19.02 5.49
CA SER A 86 -12.99 18.82 5.84
C SER A 86 -13.74 20.13 6.02
N TRP A 87 -13.38 20.94 7.03
CA TRP A 87 -14.08 22.19 7.33
C TRP A 87 -13.24 23.15 8.19
N GLY A 88 -13.69 24.39 8.31
CA GLY A 88 -13.10 25.41 9.17
C GLY A 88 -14.02 26.62 9.31
N GLU A 89 -13.79 27.46 10.33
CA GLU A 89 -14.54 28.72 10.49
C GLU A 89 -13.80 29.89 9.83
N GLY A 90 -14.11 30.13 8.55
CA GLY A 90 -13.31 31.03 7.72
C GLY A 90 -11.99 30.39 7.31
N CYS A 91 -11.07 31.19 6.76
CA CYS A 91 -9.78 30.73 6.27
C CYS A 91 -8.65 31.56 6.89
N GLY A 92 -7.62 30.90 7.43
CA GLY A 92 -6.41 31.53 7.95
C GLY A 92 -6.64 32.36 9.22
N ARG A 93 -7.64 32.02 10.02
CA ARG A 93 -7.94 32.73 11.28
C ARG A 93 -6.99 32.27 12.39
N PRO A 94 -6.29 33.18 13.10
CA PRO A 94 -5.29 32.80 14.11
C PRO A 94 -5.79 31.84 15.20
N ASP A 95 -7.05 31.99 15.62
CA ASP A 95 -7.65 31.21 16.72
C ASP A 95 -8.64 30.14 16.24
N ARG A 96 -8.72 29.88 14.92
CA ARG A 96 -9.62 28.87 14.35
C ARG A 96 -8.83 27.96 13.40
N PRO A 97 -8.22 26.88 13.92
CA PRO A 97 -7.46 25.95 13.08
C PRO A 97 -8.37 25.20 12.10
N GLY A 98 -7.86 24.95 10.90
CA GLY A 98 -8.55 24.10 9.93
C GLY A 98 -8.74 22.69 10.49
N VAL A 99 -9.88 22.08 10.18
CA VAL A 99 -10.26 20.75 10.66
C VAL A 99 -10.26 19.75 9.50
N TYR A 100 -9.60 18.63 9.75
CA TYR A 100 -9.33 17.59 8.77
C TYR A 100 -9.83 16.25 9.29
N THR A 101 -10.30 15.39 8.39
CA THR A 101 -10.56 13.99 8.73
C THR A 101 -9.23 13.31 9.03
N ARG A 102 -9.12 12.61 10.16
CA ARG A 102 -7.90 11.88 10.55
C ARG A 102 -7.82 10.55 9.83
N VAL A 103 -6.93 10.43 8.84
CA VAL A 103 -6.79 9.22 8.01
C VAL A 103 -6.56 7.96 8.86
N THR A 104 -5.79 8.06 9.95
CA THR A 104 -5.52 6.92 10.84
C THR A 104 -6.76 6.36 11.53
N ALA A 105 -7.84 7.15 11.68
CA ALA A 105 -9.11 6.66 12.20
C ALA A 105 -9.89 5.79 11.19
N TYR A 106 -9.56 5.90 9.90
CA TYR A 106 -10.29 5.28 8.80
C TYR A 106 -9.50 4.18 8.07
N VAL A 107 -8.27 3.87 8.49
CA VAL A 107 -7.40 2.85 7.84
C VAL A 107 -8.11 1.50 7.66
N ASN A 108 -8.82 1.00 8.67
CA ASN A 108 -9.56 -0.26 8.56
C ASN A 108 -10.68 -0.18 7.50
N TRP A 109 -11.41 0.94 7.44
CA TRP A 109 -12.44 1.17 6.43
C TRP A 109 -11.83 1.26 5.02
N ILE A 110 -10.68 1.92 4.88
CA ILE A 110 -9.94 2.03 3.62
C ILE A 110 -9.53 0.63 3.15
N HIS A 111 -8.89 -0.18 4.00
CA HIS A 111 -8.48 -1.54 3.63
C HIS A 111 -9.67 -2.46 3.29
N HIS A 112 -10.83 -2.21 3.88
CA HIS A 112 -12.04 -2.97 3.55
C HIS A 112 -12.54 -2.68 2.13
N HIS A 113 -12.44 -1.43 1.66
CA HIS A 113 -12.98 -0.99 0.36
C HIS A 113 -11.94 -0.98 -0.75
N ILE A 114 -10.67 -0.88 -0.38
CA ILE A 114 -9.52 -1.04 -1.25
C ILE A 114 -8.87 -2.35 -0.79
N PRO A 115 -9.43 -3.51 -1.18
CA PRO A 115 -8.72 -4.75 -0.98
C PRO A 115 -7.35 -4.54 -1.61
N GLU A 116 -6.29 -4.96 -0.93
CA GLU A 116 -4.98 -4.94 -1.55
C GLU A 116 -5.16 -5.62 -2.90
N SER A 117 -4.91 -4.87 -3.97
CA SER A 117 -4.77 -5.45 -5.29
C SER A 117 -3.51 -6.29 -5.14
N GLY A 118 -3.72 -7.52 -4.68
CA GLY A 118 -2.71 -8.53 -4.62
C GLY A 118 -2.23 -8.67 -6.06
N GLY A 119 -1.18 -7.92 -6.40
CA GLY A 119 -0.04 -8.54 -7.03
C GLY A 119 0.18 -9.80 -6.22
N SER A 120 -0.30 -10.91 -6.80
CA SER A 120 -0.31 -12.25 -6.25
C SER A 120 0.75 -12.37 -5.17
N GLY A 121 0.30 -12.43 -3.91
CA GLY A 121 1.14 -12.75 -2.77
C GLY A 121 1.66 -14.18 -2.92
N ILE A 122 2.58 -14.40 -3.85
CA ILE A 122 3.58 -15.45 -3.80
C ILE A 122 4.64 -14.97 -2.79
N GLN A 123 4.23 -14.70 -1.54
CA GLN A 123 5.15 -14.52 -0.42
C GLN A 123 5.42 -15.87 0.27
N GLY A 124 5.75 -16.90 -0.51
CA GLY A 124 5.99 -18.22 0.08
C GLY A 124 6.84 -19.19 -0.72
N PHE A 125 6.99 -19.03 -2.04
CA PHE A 125 7.57 -20.09 -2.86
C PHE A 125 8.41 -19.61 -4.04
N SER A 126 9.24 -18.57 -3.83
CA SER A 126 10.23 -18.10 -4.82
C SER A 126 11.26 -19.17 -5.24
N TRP A 127 11.27 -20.35 -4.62
CA TRP A 127 12.18 -21.47 -4.91
C TRP A 127 11.48 -22.71 -5.47
N ILE A 128 10.14 -22.74 -5.57
CA ILE A 128 9.42 -23.91 -6.11
C ILE A 128 9.70 -24.19 -7.61
N PRO A 129 9.96 -23.20 -8.51
CA PRO A 129 10.25 -23.53 -9.90
C PRO A 129 11.58 -24.29 -10.09
N LEU A 130 12.52 -24.18 -9.14
CA LEU A 130 13.85 -24.79 -9.26
C LEU A 130 13.93 -26.20 -8.67
N LEU A 131 13.11 -26.54 -7.68
CA LEU A 131 13.09 -27.89 -7.12
C LEU A 131 12.12 -28.81 -7.86
N ALA A 132 10.96 -28.33 -8.34
CA ALA A 132 10.04 -29.18 -9.11
C ALA A 132 10.66 -29.73 -10.41
N GLY A 133 11.53 -28.96 -11.06
CA GLY A 133 12.24 -29.35 -12.29
C GLY A 133 13.31 -30.43 -12.13
N LEU A 134 13.83 -30.64 -10.91
CA LEU A 134 14.85 -31.68 -10.63
C LEU A 134 14.25 -32.90 -9.94
N PHE A 135 13.21 -32.73 -9.12
CA PHE A 135 12.60 -33.81 -8.37
C PHE A 135 11.67 -34.68 -9.24
N LEU A 136 10.92 -34.11 -10.18
CA LEU A 136 10.03 -34.89 -11.06
C LEU A 136 10.78 -35.82 -12.03
N PRO A 137 11.83 -35.39 -12.76
CA PRO A 137 12.56 -36.31 -13.64
C PRO A 137 13.38 -37.34 -12.85
N SER A 138 13.94 -36.98 -11.69
CA SER A 138 14.67 -37.93 -10.84
C SER A 138 13.75 -38.99 -10.23
N LEU A 139 12.56 -38.60 -9.77
CA LEU A 139 11.55 -39.54 -9.27
C LEU A 139 11.01 -40.43 -10.40
N LEU A 140 10.78 -39.88 -11.59
CA LEU A 140 10.38 -40.67 -12.76
C LEU A 140 11.44 -41.69 -13.15
N LEU A 141 12.74 -41.32 -13.16
CA LEU A 141 13.85 -42.24 -13.42
C LEU A 141 13.98 -43.32 -12.34
N LEU A 142 13.76 -42.99 -11.06
CA LEU A 142 13.76 -43.97 -9.97
C LEU A 142 12.57 -44.93 -10.06
N LEU A 143 11.38 -44.45 -10.45
CA LEU A 143 10.21 -45.30 -10.65
C LEU A 143 10.36 -46.19 -11.89
N VAL A 144 10.86 -45.66 -13.01
CA VAL A 144 11.10 -46.44 -14.24
C VAL A 144 12.20 -47.47 -14.03
N SER A 145 13.31 -47.10 -13.38
CA SER A 145 14.36 -48.07 -13.02
C SER A 145 13.87 -49.10 -12.01
N GLY A 146 13.08 -48.71 -10.99
CA GLY A 146 12.44 -49.63 -10.06
C GLY A 146 11.51 -50.63 -10.75
N VAL A 147 10.69 -50.19 -11.72
CA VAL A 147 9.82 -51.06 -12.53
C VAL A 147 10.63 -51.96 -13.47
N LEU A 148 11.69 -51.45 -14.09
CA LEU A 148 12.60 -52.26 -14.94
C LEU A 148 13.34 -53.32 -14.12
N MET A 149 13.86 -52.96 -12.94
CA MET A 149 14.53 -53.90 -12.05
C MET A 149 13.54 -54.92 -11.47
N ALA A 150 12.30 -54.52 -11.14
CA ALA A 150 11.24 -55.45 -10.73
C ALA A 150 10.82 -56.40 -11.86
N LYS A 151 10.75 -55.93 -13.12
CA LYS A 151 10.50 -56.77 -14.30
C LYS A 151 11.65 -57.73 -14.62
N CYS A 152 12.90 -57.30 -14.42
CA CYS A 152 14.06 -58.18 -14.49
C CYS A 152 14.05 -59.24 -13.38
N TRP A 153 13.65 -58.86 -12.16
CA TRP A 153 13.56 -59.80 -11.03
C TRP A 153 12.39 -60.79 -11.17
N LEU A 154 11.32 -60.41 -11.89
CA LEU A 154 10.21 -61.28 -12.28
C LEU A 154 10.46 -62.10 -13.56
N GLY A 155 11.66 -62.05 -14.14
CA GLY A 155 12.12 -63.05 -15.12
C GLY A 155 11.57 -62.93 -16.55
N GLN A 156 11.10 -61.76 -17.01
CA GLN A 156 10.59 -61.58 -18.39
C GLN A 156 11.59 -60.87 -19.33
N CYS A 157 12.84 -61.36 -19.40
CA CYS A 157 13.74 -61.04 -20.52
C CYS A 157 13.87 -62.26 -21.42
N TRP A 158 13.02 -62.36 -22.45
CA TRP A 158 13.23 -63.31 -23.55
C TRP A 158 13.89 -62.60 -24.73
N LEU A 159 15.06 -63.13 -25.07
CA LEU A 159 15.91 -63.04 -26.27
C LEU A 159 15.22 -62.50 -27.54
N GLY A 160 15.81 -61.63 -28.36
CA GLY A 160 17.03 -61.85 -29.19
C GLY A 160 16.72 -62.85 -30.32
N SER A 161 16.93 -62.66 -31.62
CA SER A 161 17.55 -61.65 -32.49
C SER A 161 17.15 -61.98 -33.95
N PRO A 162 17.38 -61.10 -34.94
CA PRO A 162 17.18 -61.39 -36.36
C PRO A 162 18.48 -61.82 -37.06
N SER A 163 18.48 -62.93 -37.81
CA SER A 163 19.48 -63.20 -38.86
C SER A 163 19.11 -64.40 -39.74
N HIS A 164 18.86 -64.15 -41.03
CA HIS A 164 19.44 -64.95 -42.13
C HIS A 164 19.21 -64.26 -43.47
N PRO A 165 20.26 -64.10 -44.29
CA PRO A 165 20.21 -64.77 -45.59
C PRO A 165 21.56 -65.41 -46.06
N THR A 166 21.38 -66.39 -46.96
CA THR A 166 22.27 -66.97 -48.01
C THR A 166 23.65 -67.54 -47.68
N SER A 167 23.83 -68.85 -47.88
CA SER A 167 24.58 -69.54 -48.98
C SER A 167 24.78 -71.02 -48.56
N ASP A 168 24.47 -72.04 -49.37
CA ASP A 168 25.34 -72.62 -50.41
C ASP A 168 24.63 -73.73 -51.21
N LEU A 169 25.13 -73.95 -52.44
CA LEU A 169 24.90 -74.99 -53.47
C LEU A 169 23.77 -74.77 -54.50
#